data_AF-A0A2S9FT36-F1
#
_entry.id   AF-A0A2S9FT36-F1
#
_cell.length_a   1.000
_cell.length_b   1.000
_cell.length_c   1.000
_cell.angle_alpha   90.00
_cell.angle_beta   90.00
_cell.angle_gamma   90.00
#
_symmetry.space_group_name_H-M   'P 1'
#
loop_
_entity.id
_entity.type
_entity.pdbx_description
1 polymer ?
#
loop_
_entity_poly.entity_id
_entity_poly.type
_entity_poly.pdbx_seq_one_letter_code
_entity_poly.pdbx_strand_id
1 'polypeptide(L)'
;LLDMKTPGIDVRPIRNAVGDSHFCEIFLDDVSIPAANLIGAENAGWQVAQATLGAERGMTMLELAERLANAGFRWLVEDAPVDDPIVADK
;
A
#
# COMPACT_ATOMS: atom_id res chain seq x y z
N LEU A 1 6.95 -14.73 -12.92
CA LEU A 1 5.83 -15.27 -12.13
C LEU A 1 6.29 -16.47 -11.34
N LEU A 2 6.14 -16.40 -10.03
CA LEU A 2 6.64 -17.36 -9.05
C LEU A 2 5.41 -18.03 -8.42
N ASP A 3 5.21 -19.33 -8.67
CA ASP A 3 4.14 -20.08 -8.00
C ASP A 3 4.57 -20.38 -6.56
N MET A 4 3.83 -19.88 -5.57
CA MET A 4 4.14 -20.07 -4.14
C MET A 4 4.12 -21.52 -3.67
N LYS A 5 3.58 -22.45 -4.47
CA LYS A 5 3.61 -23.90 -4.19
C LYS A 5 4.85 -24.60 -4.77
N THR A 6 5.71 -23.86 -5.46
CA THR A 6 6.93 -24.42 -6.06
C THR A 6 7.82 -25.00 -4.97
N PRO A 7 8.36 -26.23 -5.15
CA PRO A 7 9.32 -26.81 -4.20
C PRO A 7 10.49 -25.87 -3.92
N GLY A 8 10.90 -25.78 -2.65
CA GLY A 8 11.96 -24.88 -2.19
C GLY A 8 11.47 -23.51 -1.70
N ILE A 9 10.18 -23.18 -1.85
CA ILE A 9 9.58 -21.97 -1.27
C ILE A 9 9.04 -22.27 0.13
N ASP A 10 9.47 -21.48 1.13
CA ASP A 10 8.91 -21.49 2.48
C ASP A 10 8.34 -20.10 2.81
N VAL A 11 7.07 -20.06 3.22
CA VAL A 11 6.34 -18.81 3.53
C VAL A 11 6.01 -18.79 5.02
N ARG A 12 6.53 -17.77 5.71
CA ARG A 12 6.36 -17.60 7.16
C ARG A 12 5.58 -16.33 7.48
N PRO A 13 4.31 -16.44 7.94
CA PRO A 13 3.54 -15.26 8.33
C PRO A 13 4.19 -14.50 9.48
N ILE A 14 4.20 -13.16 9.37
CA ILE A 14 4.65 -12.25 10.43
C ILE A 14 3.40 -11.73 11.15
N ARG A 15 3.35 -11.89 12.47
CA ARG A 15 2.30 -11.29 13.31
C ARG A 15 2.67 -9.85 13.65
N ASN A 16 1.78 -8.91 13.32
CA ASN A 16 1.96 -7.49 13.61
C ASN A 16 1.49 -7.12 15.04
N ALA A 17 1.68 -5.86 15.42
CA ALA A 17 1.35 -5.37 16.76
C ALA A 17 -0.15 -5.41 17.11
N VAL A 18 -1.03 -5.38 16.11
CA VAL A 18 -2.49 -5.53 16.30
C VAL A 18 -2.95 -6.99 16.30
N GLY A 19 -2.01 -7.93 16.09
CA GLY A 19 -2.26 -9.37 16.15
C GLY A 19 -2.61 -10.02 14.82
N ASP A 20 -2.65 -9.26 13.73
CA ASP A 20 -2.94 -9.77 12.38
C ASP A 20 -1.68 -10.22 11.66
N SER A 21 -1.83 -11.03 10.60
CA SER A 21 -0.73 -11.55 9.79
C SER A 21 -0.92 -11.28 8.31
N HIS A 22 -0.88 -10.00 7.93
CA HIS A 22 -0.93 -9.57 6.52
C HIS A 22 0.44 -9.56 5.83
N PHE A 23 1.52 -9.72 6.60
CA PHE A 23 2.89 -9.77 6.09
C PHE A 23 3.46 -11.17 6.26
N CYS A 24 4.43 -11.52 5.44
CA CYS A 24 5.16 -12.78 5.54
C CYS A 24 6.62 -12.60 5.09
N GLU A 25 7.49 -13.46 5.59
CA GLU A 25 8.82 -13.71 5.03
C GLU A 25 8.72 -14.87 4.05
N ILE A 26 9.46 -14.79 2.94
CA ILE A 26 9.50 -15.82 1.92
C ILE A 26 10.95 -16.22 1.71
N PHE A 27 11.27 -17.50 1.96
CA PHE A 27 12.57 -18.09 1.70
C PHE A 27 12.52 -18.85 0.37
N LEU A 28 13.56 -18.67 -0.45
CA LEU A 28 13.71 -19.32 -1.75
C LEU A 28 14.99 -20.17 -1.71
N ASP A 29 14.85 -21.48 -1.56
CA ASP A 29 15.93 -22.45 -1.50
C ASP A 29 15.96 -23.33 -2.76
N ASP A 30 16.98 -23.15 -3.61
CA ASP A 30 17.15 -23.85 -4.89
C ASP A 30 15.88 -23.95 -5.77
N VAL A 31 15.06 -22.90 -5.74
CA VAL A 31 13.78 -22.85 -6.45
C VAL A 31 14.01 -22.76 -7.96
N SER A 32 13.50 -23.73 -8.72
CA SER A 32 13.55 -23.72 -10.19
C SER A 32 12.30 -23.10 -10.79
N ILE A 33 12.48 -22.09 -11.65
CA ILE A 33 11.38 -21.38 -12.33
C ILE A 33 11.64 -21.34 -13.84
N PRO A 34 10.65 -21.65 -14.70
CA PRO A 34 10.80 -21.56 -16.14
C PRO A 34 11.16 -20.14 -16.62
N ALA A 35 12.08 -20.02 -17.58
CA ALA A 35 12.46 -18.73 -18.15
C ALA A 35 11.28 -17.97 -18.79
N ALA A 36 10.26 -18.69 -19.27
CA ALA A 36 9.02 -18.11 -19.78
C ALA A 36 8.25 -17.28 -18.74
N ASN A 37 8.54 -17.46 -17.45
CA ASN A 37 7.94 -16.69 -16.38
C ASN A 37 8.70 -15.38 -16.10
N LEU A 38 9.80 -15.09 -16.79
CA LEU A 38 10.51 -13.82 -16.68
C LEU A 38 9.60 -12.69 -17.17
N ILE A 39 9.53 -11.60 -16.40
CA ILE A 39 8.77 -10.41 -16.78
C ILE A 39 9.75 -9.38 -17.33
N GLY A 40 9.58 -9.04 -18.60
CA GLY A 40 10.50 -8.15 -19.31
C GLY A 40 11.79 -8.85 -19.74
N ALA A 41 12.82 -8.06 -20.04
CA ALA A 41 14.14 -8.57 -20.42
C ALA A 41 14.97 -8.95 -19.18
N GLU A 42 15.90 -9.88 -19.36
CA GLU A 42 16.89 -10.22 -18.34
C GLU A 42 17.67 -8.95 -17.92
N ASN A 43 17.92 -8.81 -16.62
CA ASN A 43 18.58 -7.64 -16.01
C ASN A 43 17.79 -6.31 -16.08
N ALA A 44 16.55 -6.30 -16.57
CA ALA A 44 15.68 -5.11 -16.62
C ALA A 44 14.63 -5.06 -15.48
N GLY A 45 14.86 -5.76 -14.37
CA GLY A 45 13.90 -5.87 -13.27
C GLY A 45 13.60 -4.55 -12.55
N TRP A 46 14.56 -3.61 -12.54
CA TRP A 46 14.39 -2.32 -11.87
C TRP A 46 13.32 -1.46 -12.55
N GLN A 47 13.28 -1.44 -13.88
CA GLN A 47 12.27 -0.69 -14.65
C GLN A 47 10.86 -1.25 -14.39
N VAL A 48 10.72 -2.58 -14.32
CA VAL A 48 9.46 -3.23 -13.99
C VAL A 48 9.00 -2.83 -12.58
N ALA A 49 9.89 -2.92 -11.59
CA ALA A 49 9.57 -2.54 -10.20
C ALA A 49 9.13 -1.08 -10.08
N GLN A 50 9.82 -0.15 -10.75
CA GLN A 50 9.46 1.27 -10.74
C GLN A 50 8.10 1.53 -11.41
N ALA A 51 7.79 0.83 -12.51
CA ALA A 51 6.51 0.98 -13.20
C ALA A 51 5.34 0.53 -12.30
N THR A 52 5.46 -0.63 -11.65
CA THR A 52 4.47 -1.11 -10.67
C THR A 52 4.31 -0.13 -9.51
N LEU A 53 5.41 0.33 -8.95
CA LEU A 53 5.41 1.25 -7.82
C LEU A 53 4.83 2.64 -8.19
N GLY A 54 5.04 3.09 -9.43
CA GLY A 54 4.41 4.29 -9.97
C GLY A 54 2.89 4.15 -10.10
N ALA A 55 2.43 2.99 -10.56
CA ALA A 55 0.98 2.69 -10.66
C ALA A 55 0.31 2.67 -9.28
N GLU A 56 0.93 2.05 -8.28
CA GLU A 56 0.42 2.01 -6.90
C GLU A 56 0.31 3.41 -6.27
N ARG A 57 1.23 4.31 -6.63
CA ARG A 57 1.25 5.71 -6.15
C ARG A 57 0.32 6.64 -6.91
N GLY A 58 0.03 6.35 -8.17
CA GLY A 58 -0.75 7.23 -9.04
C GLY A 58 -2.26 7.17 -8.84
N MET A 59 -2.79 6.06 -8.30
CA MET A 59 -4.25 5.80 -8.31
C MET A 59 -4.94 5.97 -6.95
N THR A 60 -4.22 6.19 -5.84
CA THR A 60 -4.83 6.09 -4.49
C THR A 60 -4.85 7.38 -3.68
N MET A 61 -3.96 8.34 -3.97
CA MET A 61 -3.77 9.49 -3.08
C MET A 61 -4.56 10.74 -3.44
N LEU A 62 -4.73 11.06 -4.73
CA LEU A 62 -5.51 12.24 -5.12
C LEU A 62 -7.00 12.06 -4.82
N GLU A 63 -7.53 10.87 -5.08
CA GLU A 63 -8.94 10.51 -4.89
C GLU A 63 -9.33 10.38 -3.40
N LEU A 64 -8.42 9.87 -2.55
CA LEU A 64 -8.62 9.82 -1.11
C LEU A 64 -8.47 11.21 -0.47
N ALA A 65 -7.55 12.04 -0.95
CA ALA A 65 -7.36 13.41 -0.46
C ALA A 65 -8.60 14.27 -0.69
N GLU A 66 -9.23 14.21 -1.86
CA GLU A 66 -10.48 14.96 -2.12
C GLU A 66 -11.65 14.48 -1.24
N ARG A 67 -11.76 13.16 -1.03
CA ARG A 67 -12.83 12.57 -0.21
C ARG A 67 -12.66 12.88 1.28
N LEU A 68 -11.43 12.93 1.79
CA LEU A 68 -11.17 13.28 3.19
C LEU A 68 -11.19 14.78 3.44
N ALA A 69 -10.67 15.60 2.52
CA ALA A 69 -10.61 17.06 2.66
C ALA A 69 -12.01 17.68 2.84
N ASN A 70 -13.02 17.14 2.16
CA ASN A 70 -14.36 17.75 2.13
C ASN A 70 -15.39 17.05 3.03
N ALA A 71 -15.07 15.90 3.63
CA ALA A 71 -16.05 15.13 4.40
C ALA A 71 -16.30 15.71 5.81
N GLY A 72 -15.25 15.98 6.58
CA GLY A 72 -15.38 16.46 7.97
C GLY A 72 -15.40 17.97 8.12
N PHE A 73 -14.78 18.70 7.16
CA PHE A 73 -14.61 20.14 7.26
C PHE A 73 -15.94 20.89 7.20
N ARG A 74 -16.86 20.41 6.35
CA ARG A 74 -18.21 20.99 6.25
C ARG A 74 -19.00 20.82 7.55
N TRP A 75 -18.92 19.66 8.18
CA TRP A 75 -19.61 19.39 9.45
C TRP A 75 -19.02 20.18 10.61
N LEU A 76 -17.70 20.36 10.64
CA LEU A 76 -17.04 21.16 11.67
C LEU A 76 -17.43 22.64 11.55
N VAL A 77 -17.55 23.17 10.32
CA VAL A 77 -17.99 24.55 10.08
C VAL A 77 -19.47 24.73 10.42
N GLU A 78 -20.31 23.72 10.16
CA GLU A 78 -21.74 23.74 10.50
C GLU A 78 -22.01 23.65 12.01
N ASP A 79 -21.13 23.00 12.79
CA ASP A 79 -21.28 22.76 14.23
C ASP A 79 -20.44 23.71 15.11
N ALA A 80 -19.54 24.50 14.52
CA ALA A 80 -18.68 25.41 15.27
C ALA A 80 -19.51 26.54 15.92
N PRO A 81 -19.37 26.78 17.24
CA PRO A 81 -20.04 27.87 17.92
C PRO A 81 -19.24 29.15 17.64
N VAL A 82 -19.39 29.68 16.43
CA VAL A 82 -18.74 30.92 15.98
C VAL A 82 -19.13 32.14 16.83
N ASP A 83 -20.18 32.00 17.63
CA ASP A 83 -20.67 32.99 18.58
C ASP A 83 -20.11 32.80 20.01
N ASP A 84 -19.22 31.82 20.26
CA ASP A 84 -18.58 31.64 21.56
C ASP A 84 -17.54 32.75 21.80
N PRO A 85 -17.68 33.58 22.86
CA PRO A 85 -16.76 34.68 23.14
C PRO A 85 -15.31 34.24 23.40
N ILE A 86 -15.04 32.96 23.76
CA ILE A 86 -13.68 32.41 23.89
C ILE A 86 -13.03 32.15 22.51
N VAL A 87 -13.83 31.84 21.49
CA VAL A 87 -13.38 31.62 20.10
C VAL A 87 -13.31 32.94 19.33
N ALA A 88 -14.19 33.90 19.65
CA ALA A 88 -14.33 35.18 18.95
C ALA A 88 -13.29 36.27 19.32
N ASP A 89 -12.54 36.12 20.43
CA ASP A 89 -11.59 37.12 20.94
C ASP A 89 -10.13 36.90 20.48
N LYS A 90 -9.92 36.22 19.34
CA LYS A 90 -8.60 36.08 18.69
C LYS A 90 -8.63 36.34 17.19
#